data_AF-A0AAD8YNG5-F1
#
_entry.id   AF-A0AAD8YNG5-F1
#
_cell.length_a   1.000
_cell.length_b   1.000
_cell.length_c   1.000
_cell.angle_alpha   90.00
_cell.angle_beta   90.00
_cell.angle_gamma   90.00
#
_symmetry.space_group_name_H-M   'P 1'
#
loop_
_entity.id
_entity.type
_entity.pdbx_description
1 polymer ?
#
loop_
_entity_poly.entity_id
_entity_poly.type
_entity_poly.pdbx_seq_one_letter_code
_entity_poly.pdbx_strand_id
1 'polypeptide(L)'
;ACDLTLDPNTAHTRLSLSEGNRKVTCVWEQQQSYPDHPERFDYWYQVVCRESLTGRCYWEVEWSGRADISVTYKGISRKGVSYDC
;
A
#
# COMPACT_ATOMS: atom_id res chain seq x y z
N ALA A 1 -4.66 -16.76 11.03
CA ALA A 1 -3.94 -15.64 10.39
C ALA A 1 -4.84 -15.07 9.31
N CYS A 2 -4.81 -13.75 9.11
CA CYS A 2 -5.53 -13.09 8.03
C CYS A 2 -4.67 -13.12 6.77
N ASP A 3 -5.29 -13.47 5.64
CA ASP A 3 -4.60 -13.47 4.35
C ASP A 3 -4.83 -12.13 3.67
N LEU A 4 -3.78 -11.30 3.64
CA LEU A 4 -3.83 -9.93 3.14
C LEU A 4 -3.15 -9.84 1.79
N THR A 5 -3.79 -9.14 0.85
CA THR A 5 -3.23 -8.87 -0.47
C THR A 5 -3.20 -7.39 -0.77
N LEU A 6 -2.06 -6.89 -1.22
CA LEU A 6 -1.88 -5.48 -1.57
C LEU A 6 -2.73 -5.12 -2.79
N ASP A 7 -3.38 -3.95 -2.75
CA ASP A 7 -4.19 -3.47 -3.86
C ASP A 7 -3.36 -2.63 -4.86
N PRO A 8 -3.12 -3.12 -6.09
CA PRO A 8 -2.38 -2.37 -7.11
C PRO A 8 -3.05 -1.06 -7.52
N ASN A 9 -4.35 -0.89 -7.29
CA ASN A 9 -5.06 0.36 -7.58
C ASN A 9 -4.74 1.47 -6.59
N THR A 10 -4.20 1.11 -5.43
CA THR A 10 -3.84 2.06 -4.37
C THR A 10 -2.34 2.37 -4.35
N ALA A 11 -1.51 1.41 -4.78
CA ALA A 11 -0.06 1.53 -4.72
C ALA A 11 0.48 2.79 -5.41
N HIS A 12 1.28 3.57 -4.70
CA HIS A 12 2.03 4.67 -5.28
C HIS A 12 2.92 4.19 -6.44
N THR A 13 3.17 5.03 -7.45
CA THR A 13 3.93 4.66 -8.66
C THR A 13 5.41 4.34 -8.39
N ARG A 14 5.93 4.68 -7.20
CA ARG A 14 7.27 4.31 -6.71
C ARG A 14 7.32 2.95 -6.01
N LEU A 15 6.20 2.24 -5.90
CA LEU A 15 6.12 0.93 -5.29
C LEU A 15 5.86 -0.11 -6.37
N SER A 16 6.68 -1.15 -6.43
CA SER A 16 6.46 -2.32 -7.29
C SER A 16 5.89 -3.46 -6.45
N LEU A 17 4.81 -4.07 -6.94
CA LEU A 17 4.16 -5.21 -6.32
C LEU A 17 4.57 -6.52 -7.03
N SER A 18 4.88 -7.55 -6.26
CA SER A 18 5.25 -8.87 -6.77
C SER A 18 4.73 -9.99 -5.86
N GLU A 19 5.07 -11.24 -6.20
CA GLU A 19 4.69 -12.43 -5.41
C GLU A 19 3.17 -12.51 -5.15
N GLY A 20 2.38 -12.27 -6.20
CA GLY A 20 0.91 -12.24 -6.08
C GLY A 20 0.40 -11.10 -5.21
N ASN A 21 1.07 -9.95 -5.23
CA ASN A 21 0.79 -8.76 -4.42
C ASN A 21 0.97 -8.99 -2.90
N ARG A 22 1.88 -9.89 -2.52
CA ARG A 22 2.28 -10.08 -1.11
C ARG A 22 3.59 -9.38 -0.77
N LYS A 23 4.29 -8.86 -1.77
CA LYS A 23 5.56 -8.17 -1.61
C LYS A 23 5.52 -6.79 -2.26
N VAL A 24 6.12 -5.83 -1.57
CA VAL A 24 6.31 -4.47 -2.05
C VAL A 24 7.79 -4.11 -2.03
N THR A 25 8.24 -3.49 -3.12
CA THR A 25 9.62 -2.99 -3.25
C THR A 25 9.58 -1.52 -3.68
N CYS A 26 10.34 -0.66 -2.99
CA CYS A 26 10.49 0.73 -3.40
C CYS A 26 11.46 0.82 -4.59
N VAL A 27 11.04 1.49 -5.66
CA VAL A 27 11.82 1.68 -6.89
C VAL A 27 12.11 3.17 -7.15
N TRP A 28 13.40 3.51 -7.22
CA TRP A 28 13.86 4.92 -7.31
C TRP A 28 14.13 5.40 -8.73
N GLU A 29 14.46 4.50 -9.65
CA GLU A 29 14.87 4.88 -11.00
C GLU A 29 13.67 4.96 -11.95
N GLN A 30 12.80 3.95 -11.94
CA GLN A 30 11.64 3.87 -12.84
C GLN A 30 10.35 3.78 -12.04
N GLN A 31 9.45 4.74 -12.28
CA GLN A 31 8.08 4.63 -11.80
C GLN A 31 7.37 3.48 -12.51
N GLN A 32 6.51 2.77 -11.79
CA GLN A 32 5.66 1.74 -12.33
C GLN A 32 4.59 2.36 -13.23
N SER A 33 4.34 1.72 -14.38
CA SER A 33 3.32 2.11 -15.35
C SER A 33 1.92 1.67 -14.90
N TYR A 34 1.48 2.16 -13.74
CA TYR A 34 0.13 1.90 -13.29
C TYR A 34 -0.88 2.84 -13.97
N PRO A 35 -2.08 2.36 -14.33
CA PRO A 35 -3.15 3.23 -14.79
C PRO A 35 -3.55 4.24 -13.72
N ASP A 36 -3.96 5.43 -14.17
CA ASP A 36 -4.53 6.43 -13.29
C ASP A 36 -5.74 5.87 -12.55
N HIS A 37 -5.79 6.10 -11.24
CA HIS A 37 -6.85 5.60 -10.39
C HIS A 37 -7.12 6.58 -9.22
N PRO A 38 -8.39 6.86 -8.89
CA PRO A 38 -8.72 7.80 -7.81
C PRO A 38 -8.15 7.36 -6.45
N GLU A 39 -8.15 6.06 -6.17
CA GLU A 39 -7.64 5.49 -4.90
C GLU A 39 -6.11 5.42 -4.82
N ARG A 40 -5.38 5.79 -5.89
CA ARG A 40 -3.93 5.69 -5.93
C ARG A 40 -3.29 6.79 -5.08
N PHE A 41 -2.37 6.42 -4.21
CA PHE A 41 -1.55 7.41 -3.51
C PHE A 41 -0.65 8.15 -4.51
N ASP A 42 -0.63 9.47 -4.47
CA ASP A 42 0.13 10.31 -5.42
C ASP A 42 1.36 10.99 -4.82
N TYR A 43 1.43 11.09 -3.50
CA TYR A 43 2.51 11.76 -2.78
C TYR A 43 3.27 10.81 -1.87
N TRP A 44 2.57 10.17 -0.92
CA TRP A 44 3.20 9.21 -0.01
C TRP A 44 3.38 7.84 -0.66
N TYR A 45 4.49 7.18 -0.35
CA TYR A 45 4.82 5.86 -0.88
C TYR A 45 4.07 4.77 -0.11
N GLN A 46 2.75 4.79 -0.24
CA GLN A 46 1.83 3.90 0.46
C GLN A 46 1.10 2.95 -0.50
N VAL A 47 0.62 1.86 0.09
CA VAL A 47 -0.27 0.87 -0.53
C VAL A 47 -1.13 0.28 0.59
N VAL A 48 -2.41 0.01 0.31
CA VAL A 48 -3.31 -0.65 1.27
C VAL A 48 -3.73 -2.03 0.76
N CYS A 49 -4.14 -2.88 1.68
CA CYS A 49 -4.69 -4.19 1.32
C CYS A 49 -6.12 -4.08 0.80
N ARG A 50 -6.56 -5.07 0.01
CA ARG A 50 -7.93 -5.14 -0.51
C ARG A 50 -8.94 -5.50 0.56
N GLU A 51 -8.52 -6.34 1.49
CA GLU A 51 -9.37 -6.92 2.51
C GLU A 51 -9.64 -5.90 3.62
N SER A 52 -10.90 -5.84 4.06
CA SER A 52 -11.26 -5.11 5.28
C SER A 52 -11.15 -6.05 6.48
N LEU A 53 -10.60 -5.56 7.58
CA LEU A 53 -10.45 -6.33 8.81
C LEU A 53 -11.60 -6.04 9.77
N THR A 54 -12.19 -7.10 10.33
CA THR A 54 -13.27 -7.02 11.33
C THR A 54 -13.02 -7.98 12.48
N GLY A 55 -13.27 -7.54 13.71
CA GLY A 55 -13.02 -8.37 14.90
C GLY A 55 -11.55 -8.42 15.30
N ARG A 56 -11.04 -9.60 15.67
CA ARG A 56 -9.63 -9.80 16.03
C ARG A 56 -8.88 -10.42 14.85
N CYS A 57 -7.86 -9.72 14.37
CA CYS A 57 -7.08 -10.10 13.21
C CYS A 57 -5.59 -10.14 13.56
N TYR A 58 -4.85 -11.03 12.92
CA TYR A 58 -3.40 -11.17 13.09
C TYR A 58 -2.76 -11.44 11.74
N TRP A 59 -1.69 -10.70 11.44
CA TRP A 59 -0.85 -10.86 10.26
C TRP A 59 0.60 -10.55 10.63
N GLU A 60 1.52 -11.08 9.84
CA GLU A 60 2.95 -10.86 9.97
C GLU A 60 3.47 -10.29 8.66
N VAL A 61 4.53 -9.51 8.76
CA VAL A 61 5.22 -8.95 7.60
C VAL A 61 6.72 -9.05 7.84
N GLU A 62 7.44 -9.46 6.79
CA GLU A 62 8.89 -9.35 6.73
C GLU A 62 9.24 -8.02 6.07
N TRP A 63 10.18 -7.27 6.64
CA TRP A 63 10.62 -6.00 6.07
C TRP A 63 12.13 -5.82 6.16
N SER A 64 12.67 -4.98 5.28
CA SER A 64 14.05 -4.50 5.36
C SER A 64 14.12 -3.02 4.95
N GLY A 65 15.14 -2.32 5.44
CA GLY A 65 15.28 -0.88 5.23
C GLY A 65 14.27 -0.07 6.05
N ARG A 66 13.60 0.90 5.42
CA ARG A 66 12.60 1.76 6.06
C ARG A 66 11.19 1.35 5.61
N ALA A 67 10.34 1.01 6.57
CA ALA A 67 8.95 0.65 6.34
C ALA A 67 8.09 1.14 7.50
N ASP A 68 6.91 1.68 7.18
CA ASP A 68 5.86 2.01 8.14
C ASP A 68 4.69 1.04 7.90
N ILE A 69 4.27 0.35 8.96
CA ILE A 69 3.21 -0.68 8.90
C ILE A 69 2.09 -0.25 9.84
N SER A 70 0.87 -0.10 9.31
CA SER A 70 -0.27 0.38 10.09
C SER A 70 -1.60 -0.16 9.58
N VAL A 71 -2.67 0.16 10.31
CA VAL A 71 -4.06 -0.07 9.90
C VAL A 71 -4.70 1.29 9.72
N THR A 72 -5.53 1.41 8.68
CA THR A 72 -6.26 2.65 8.40
C THR A 72 -7.70 2.39 8.00
N TYR A 73 -8.53 3.41 8.09
CA TYR A 73 -9.87 3.38 7.54
C TYR A 73 -9.83 3.61 6.03
N LYS A 74 -10.82 3.06 5.32
CA LYS A 74 -10.94 3.23 3.87
C LYS A 74 -10.95 4.70 3.43
N GLY A 75 -11.43 5.60 4.29
CA GLY A 75 -11.52 7.03 4.06
C GLY A 75 -10.23 7.84 4.23
N ILE A 76 -9.07 7.21 4.42
CA ILE A 76 -7.77 7.91 4.40
C ILE A 76 -7.62 8.72 3.11
N SER A 77 -7.06 9.93 3.22
CA SER A 77 -6.77 10.73 2.03
C SER A 77 -5.74 10.00 1.17
N ARG A 78 -5.92 10.05 -0.15
CA ARG A 78 -4.97 9.44 -1.11
C ARG A 78 -4.12 10.47 -1.82
N LYS A 79 -4.41 11.75 -1.61
CA LYS A 79 -3.92 12.84 -2.45
C LYS A 79 -3.21 13.90 -1.61
N GLY A 80 -2.05 14.35 -2.10
CA GLY A 80 -1.31 15.47 -1.55
C GLY A 80 -0.58 15.19 -0.24
N VAL A 81 -0.03 16.27 0.33
CA VAL A 81 0.82 16.26 1.53
C VAL A 81 -0.03 16.57 2.75
N SER A 82 -0.60 15.55 3.37
CA SER A 82 -1.28 15.66 4.67
C SER A 82 -0.83 14.53 5.59
N TYR A 83 -0.93 14.75 6.90
CA TYR A 83 -0.81 13.68 7.90
C TYR A 83 -2.01 12.74 7.88
N ASP A 84 -3.11 13.15 7.28
CA ASP A 84 -4.30 12.33 7.04
C ASP A 84 -4.20 11.51 5.73
N CYS A 85 -3.03 11.56 5.07
CA CYS A 85 -2.70 10.86 3.83
C CYS A 85 -1.69 9.75 4.12
#